data_AF-A0A6A2X284-F1
#
_entry.id   AF-A0A6A2X284-F1
#
_cell.length_a   1.000
_cell.length_b   1.000
_cell.length_c   1.000
_cell.angle_alpha   90.00
_cell.angle_beta   90.00
_cell.angle_gamma   90.00
#
_symmetry.space_group_name_H-M   'P 1'
#
loop_
_entity.id
_entity.type
_entity.pdbx_description
1 polymer ?
#
loop_
_entity_poly.entity_id
_entity_poly.type
_entity_poly.pdbx_seq_one_letter_code
_entity_poly.pdbx_strand_id
1 'polypeptide(L)'
;MAKDGPNWDGLLKWSIANSDGTRPSRNLSEEDRRWFMEAMQSQTVDVIQRMKEITLVMKTPEKELEVQGVTAADIEGMLDELQEHVESIDMANDLHSIGGLVPLLGYLKNSHANVRAKAAEVVSTIVQNNPRSQQLVMEANGLEPLLSNFPPTLM
;
A
#
# COMPACT_ATOMS: atom_id res chain seq x y z
N MET A 1 18.58 3.87 8.22
CA MET A 1 18.81 5.05 9.09
C MET A 1 17.76 6.10 8.71
N ALA A 2 16.62 6.14 9.41
CA ALA A 2 15.60 7.15 9.19
C ALA A 2 15.88 8.34 10.12
N LYS A 3 16.37 9.46 9.58
CA LYS A 3 16.69 10.66 10.37
C LYS A 3 15.98 11.93 9.94
N ASP A 4 15.00 11.85 9.04
CA ASP A 4 14.20 13.00 8.62
C ASP A 4 12.71 12.66 8.70
N GLY A 5 12.21 12.46 9.93
CA GLY A 5 10.77 12.40 10.19
C GLY A 5 10.16 13.81 10.24
N PRO A 6 8.81 13.94 10.31
CA PRO A 6 8.18 15.25 10.42
C PRO A 6 8.75 15.98 11.63
N ASN A 7 8.84 17.31 11.60
CA ASN A 7 9.23 18.07 12.79
C ASN A 7 8.09 18.02 13.82
N TRP A 8 7.86 16.84 14.41
CA TRP A 8 6.80 16.52 15.35
C TRP A 8 6.88 17.39 16.59
N ASP A 9 8.10 17.70 17.03
CA ASP A 9 8.36 18.63 18.12
C ASP A 9 7.87 20.05 17.76
N GLY A 10 8.16 20.51 16.54
CA GLY A 10 7.63 21.77 16.00
C GLY A 10 6.11 21.77 15.88
N LEU A 11 5.52 20.71 15.33
CA LEU A 11 4.07 20.57 15.13
C LEU A 11 3.32 20.53 16.47
N LEU A 12 3.85 19.80 17.46
CA LEU A 12 3.30 19.69 18.80
C LEU A 12 3.38 21.02 19.55
N LYS A 13 4.55 21.68 19.54
CA LYS A 13 4.73 23.01 20.15
C LYS A 13 3.78 24.03 19.53
N TRP A 14 3.60 23.98 18.21
CA TRP A 14 2.66 24.85 17.51
C TRP A 14 1.20 24.55 17.87
N SER A 15 0.79 23.27 17.93
CA SER A 15 -0.57 22.88 18.32
C SER A 15 -0.89 23.31 19.76
N ILE A 16 0.04 23.14 20.69
CA ILE A 16 -0.13 23.56 22.09
C ILE A 16 -0.24 25.09 22.19
N ALA A 17 0.59 25.83 21.46
CA ALA A 17 0.55 27.30 21.43
C ALA A 17 -0.75 27.86 20.86
N ASN A 18 -1.46 27.09 20.02
CA ASN A 18 -2.67 27.52 19.33
C ASN A 18 -3.97 26.85 19.84
N SER A 19 -3.89 25.96 20.84
CA SER A 19 -5.03 25.18 21.38
C SER A 19 -5.28 25.42 22.88
N ASP A 20 -5.20 26.68 23.35
CA ASP A 20 -5.44 27.06 24.75
C ASP A 20 -6.91 26.81 25.18
N GLY A 21 -7.88 26.71 24.26
CA GLY A 21 -9.29 26.37 24.55
C GLY A 21 -10.06 27.39 25.42
N THR A 22 -9.37 28.31 26.07
CA THR A 22 -9.88 29.36 26.96
C THR A 22 -9.95 30.73 26.29
N ARG A 23 -9.47 30.85 25.04
CA ARG A 23 -9.44 32.09 24.25
C ARG A 23 -10.20 31.91 22.94
N PRO A 24 -10.81 32.98 22.39
CA PRO A 24 -11.42 32.94 21.06
C PRO A 24 -10.40 32.46 20.02
N SER A 25 -10.83 31.62 19.08
CA SER A 25 -9.97 31.11 18.00
C SER A 25 -9.31 32.28 17.26
N ARG A 26 -7.98 32.38 17.33
CA ARG A 26 -7.23 33.33 16.49
C ARG A 26 -7.33 32.87 15.04
N ASN A 27 -7.64 33.79 14.14
CA ASN A 27 -7.51 33.55 12.71
C ASN A 27 -6.03 33.32 12.40
N LEU A 28 -5.72 32.14 11.86
CA LEU A 28 -4.37 31.79 11.41
C LEU A 28 -3.94 32.75 10.31
N SER A 29 -2.67 33.19 10.37
CA SER A 29 -2.10 33.92 9.24
C SER A 29 -1.97 32.98 8.04
N GLU A 30 -1.99 33.55 6.83
CA GLU A 30 -1.86 32.76 5.61
C GLU A 30 -0.48 32.07 5.51
N GLU A 31 0.54 32.68 6.13
CA GLU A 31 1.89 32.14 6.26
C GLU A 31 1.93 30.93 7.18
N ASP A 32 1.30 31.00 8.36
CA ASP A 32 1.19 29.86 9.29
C ASP A 32 0.43 28.69 8.67
N ARG A 33 -0.63 28.99 7.90
CA ARG A 33 -1.41 27.97 7.19
C ARG A 33 -0.57 27.27 6.11
N ARG A 34 0.22 28.03 5.35
CA ARG A 34 1.12 27.49 4.32
C ARG A 34 2.20 26.62 4.94
N TRP A 35 2.88 27.12 5.97
CA TRP A 35 3.90 26.37 6.69
C TRP A 35 3.36 25.06 7.27
N PHE A 36 2.16 25.08 7.88
CA PHE A 36 1.54 23.87 8.42
C PHE A 36 1.21 22.85 7.32
N MET A 37 0.62 23.29 6.21
CA MET A 37 0.33 22.39 5.08
C MET A 37 1.61 21.83 4.47
N GLU A 38 2.66 22.64 4.34
CA GLU A 38 3.96 22.21 3.83
C GLU A 38 4.65 21.24 4.78
N ALA A 39 4.61 21.48 6.10
CA ALA A 39 5.12 20.54 7.10
C ALA A 39 4.35 19.21 7.10
N MET A 40 3.03 19.25 6.91
CA MET A 40 2.19 18.05 6.76
C MET A 40 2.43 17.30 5.44
N GLN A 41 2.65 18.01 4.33
CA GLN A 41 2.82 17.41 2.99
C GLN A 41 4.26 17.00 2.67
N SER A 42 5.26 17.64 3.27
CA SER A 42 6.68 17.41 2.99
C SER A 42 7.14 15.97 3.23
N GLN A 43 6.31 15.15 3.88
CA GLN A 43 6.59 13.75 4.18
C GLN A 43 5.40 12.80 3.99
N THR A 44 4.31 13.24 3.34
CA THR A 44 3.34 12.27 2.82
C THR A 44 4.02 11.53 1.68
N VAL A 45 4.44 10.28 1.91
CA VAL A 45 4.81 9.37 0.84
C VAL A 45 3.68 9.42 -0.18
N ASP A 46 4.00 9.69 -1.44
CA ASP A 46 3.02 9.53 -2.52
C ASP A 46 2.77 8.02 -2.67
N VAL A 47 1.85 7.52 -1.85
CA VAL A 47 1.51 6.10 -1.75
C VAL A 47 1.08 5.58 -3.12
N ILE A 48 0.36 6.39 -3.90
CA ILE A 48 -0.06 6.03 -5.26
C ILE A 48 1.16 5.88 -6.17
N GLN A 49 2.11 6.80 -6.10
CA GLN A 49 3.35 6.68 -6.86
C GLN A 49 4.14 5.43 -6.44
N ARG A 50 4.22 5.14 -5.14
CA ARG A 50 4.90 3.93 -4.65
C ARG A 50 4.21 2.64 -5.10
N MET A 51 2.88 2.58 -5.02
CA MET A 51 2.10 1.44 -5.52
C MET A 51 2.25 1.23 -7.03
N LYS A 52 2.46 2.31 -7.82
CA LYS A 52 2.79 2.20 -9.25
C LYS A 52 4.14 1.57 -9.49
N GLU A 53 5.15 1.90 -8.68
CA GLU A 53 6.48 1.28 -8.76
C GLU A 53 6.41 -0.21 -8.41
N ILE A 54 5.72 -0.57 -7.32
CA ILE A 54 5.45 -1.96 -6.95
C ILE A 54 4.72 -2.69 -8.09
N THR A 55 3.70 -2.06 -8.68
CA THR A 55 2.97 -2.59 -9.83
C THR A 55 3.87 -2.82 -11.03
N LEU A 56 4.87 -1.97 -11.26
CA LEU A 56 5.84 -2.16 -12.33
C LEU A 56 6.73 -3.38 -12.07
N VAL A 57 7.22 -3.55 -10.83
CA VAL A 57 7.98 -4.75 -10.43
C VAL A 57 7.14 -6.01 -10.63
N MET A 58 5.86 -6.00 -10.25
CA MET A 58 4.95 -7.14 -10.45
C MET A 58 4.69 -7.49 -11.92
N LYS A 59 4.87 -6.54 -12.83
CA LYS A 59 4.73 -6.75 -14.28
C LYS A 59 6.01 -7.24 -14.94
N THR A 60 7.16 -7.11 -14.27
CA THR A 60 8.45 -7.56 -14.78
C THR A 60 8.52 -9.08 -14.76
N PRO A 61 8.96 -9.74 -15.85
CA PRO A 61 9.13 -11.19 -15.87
C PRO A 61 10.08 -11.67 -14.76
N GLU A 62 9.74 -12.79 -14.10
CA GLU A 62 10.51 -13.36 -12.99
C GLU A 62 12.00 -13.57 -13.35
N LYS A 63 12.29 -14.02 -14.58
CA LYS A 63 13.66 -14.18 -15.08
C LYS A 63 14.45 -12.88 -15.15
N GLU A 64 13.79 -11.76 -15.46
CA GLU A 64 14.46 -10.45 -15.50
C GLU A 64 14.75 -9.95 -14.08
N LEU A 65 13.84 -10.20 -13.14
CA LEU A 65 14.05 -9.92 -11.71
C LEU A 65 15.24 -10.74 -11.16
N GLU A 66 15.30 -12.04 -11.49
CA GLU A 66 16.40 -12.92 -11.12
C GLU A 66 17.76 -12.43 -11.66
N VAL A 67 17.81 -12.01 -12.93
CA VAL A 67 19.03 -11.44 -13.55
C VAL A 67 19.48 -10.15 -12.84
N GLN A 68 18.54 -9.38 -12.31
CA GLN A 68 18.82 -8.18 -11.51
C GLN A 68 19.16 -8.50 -10.05
N GLY A 69 19.19 -9.78 -9.67
CA GLY A 69 19.51 -10.23 -8.31
C GLY A 69 18.36 -10.06 -7.31
N VAL A 70 17.14 -9.82 -7.78
CA VAL A 70 15.95 -9.75 -6.92
C VAL A 70 15.61 -11.16 -6.46
N THR A 71 15.53 -11.35 -5.14
CA THR A 71 15.21 -12.63 -4.52
C THR A 71 13.72 -12.74 -4.18
N ALA A 72 13.25 -13.96 -3.92
CA ALA A 72 11.90 -14.18 -3.42
C ALA A 72 11.62 -13.43 -2.10
N ALA A 73 12.65 -13.22 -1.26
CA ALA A 73 12.52 -12.46 -0.02
C ALA A 73 12.35 -10.96 -0.27
N ASP A 74 12.99 -10.41 -1.31
CA ASP A 74 12.79 -9.01 -1.72
C ASP A 74 11.37 -8.80 -2.25
N ILE A 75 10.85 -9.78 -3.00
CA ILE A 75 9.46 -9.76 -3.47
C ILE A 75 8.48 -9.85 -2.29
N GLU A 76 8.75 -10.71 -1.30
CA GLU A 76 7.93 -10.81 -0.09
C GLU A 76 7.88 -9.48 0.66
N GLY A 77 9.03 -8.84 0.91
CA GLY A 77 9.09 -7.53 1.56
C GLY A 77 8.38 -6.42 0.77
N MET A 78 8.44 -6.46 -0.57
CA MET A 78 7.67 -5.55 -1.42
C MET A 78 6.16 -5.78 -1.31
N LEU A 79 5.71 -7.04 -1.19
CA LEU A 79 4.30 -7.34 -0.99
C LEU A 79 3.83 -7.00 0.42
N ASP A 80 4.69 -7.08 1.44
CA ASP A 80 4.41 -6.56 2.79
C ASP A 80 4.20 -5.03 2.76
N GLU A 81 5.03 -4.29 2.02
CA GLU A 81 4.81 -2.86 1.83
C GLU A 81 3.47 -2.57 1.12
N LEU A 82 3.15 -3.33 0.08
CA LEU A 82 1.87 -3.20 -0.61
C LEU A 82 0.69 -3.49 0.31
N GLN A 83 0.81 -4.53 1.15
CA GLN A 83 -0.17 -4.92 2.15
C GLN A 83 -0.54 -3.73 3.05
N GLU A 84 0.46 -3.05 3.62
CA GLU A 84 0.26 -1.89 4.50
C GLU A 84 -0.52 -0.76 3.79
N HIS A 85 -0.22 -0.51 2.51
CA HIS A 85 -0.91 0.52 1.74
C HIS A 85 -2.37 0.19 1.46
N VAL A 86 -2.66 -1.07 1.12
CA VAL A 86 -4.02 -1.48 0.72
C VAL A 86 -4.95 -1.80 1.89
N GLU A 87 -4.49 -1.65 3.14
CA GLU A 87 -5.39 -1.62 4.31
C GLU A 87 -6.40 -0.47 4.22
N SER A 88 -6.06 0.61 3.49
CA SER A 88 -7.01 1.64 3.09
C SER A 88 -7.88 1.17 1.93
N ILE A 89 -9.21 1.24 2.10
CA ILE A 89 -10.19 0.89 1.06
C ILE A 89 -9.97 1.70 -0.23
N ASP A 90 -9.62 2.98 -0.11
CA ASP A 90 -9.36 3.85 -1.27
C ASP A 90 -8.12 3.36 -2.04
N MET A 91 -7.04 3.01 -1.33
CA MET A 91 -5.82 2.47 -1.93
C MET A 91 -6.06 1.08 -2.54
N ALA A 92 -6.84 0.22 -1.88
CA ALA A 92 -7.25 -1.06 -2.43
C ALA A 92 -7.98 -0.90 -3.79
N ASN A 93 -8.87 0.10 -3.89
CA ASN A 93 -9.56 0.41 -5.14
C ASN A 93 -8.61 1.03 -6.19
N ASP A 94 -7.68 1.87 -5.76
CA ASP A 94 -6.69 2.49 -6.65
C ASP A 94 -5.68 1.47 -7.19
N LEU A 95 -5.36 0.40 -6.45
CA LEU A 95 -4.52 -0.70 -6.93
C LEU A 95 -5.06 -1.29 -8.25
N HIS A 96 -6.38 -1.45 -8.35
CA HIS A 96 -6.99 -1.87 -9.61
C HIS A 96 -6.85 -0.79 -10.69
N SER A 97 -7.16 0.47 -10.36
CA SER A 97 -7.11 1.61 -11.29
C SER A 97 -5.71 1.84 -11.90
N ILE A 98 -4.64 1.59 -11.15
CA ILE A 98 -3.25 1.67 -11.62
C ILE A 98 -2.78 0.39 -12.33
N GLY A 99 -3.64 -0.62 -12.43
CA GLY A 99 -3.38 -1.89 -13.12
C GLY A 99 -2.48 -2.85 -12.34
N GLY A 100 -2.50 -2.79 -11.00
CA GLY A 100 -1.75 -3.68 -10.11
C GLY A 100 -2.51 -4.95 -9.71
N LEU A 101 -3.84 -4.98 -9.84
CA LEU A 101 -4.66 -6.15 -9.46
C LEU A 101 -4.29 -7.42 -10.24
N VAL A 102 -4.23 -7.35 -11.57
CA VAL A 102 -3.96 -8.53 -12.41
C VAL A 102 -2.55 -9.09 -12.16
N PRO A 103 -1.48 -8.27 -12.09
CA PRO A 103 -0.15 -8.74 -11.67
C PRO A 103 -0.14 -9.41 -10.29
N LEU A 104 -0.83 -8.82 -9.30
CA LEU A 104 -0.94 -9.40 -7.96
C LEU A 104 -1.61 -10.79 -7.99
N LEU A 105 -2.70 -10.95 -8.76
CA LEU A 105 -3.32 -12.26 -8.96
C LEU A 105 -2.40 -13.24 -9.70
N GLY A 106 -1.54 -12.75 -10.59
CA GLY A 106 -0.49 -13.56 -11.24
C GLY A 106 0.51 -14.14 -10.24
N TYR A 107 0.82 -13.39 -9.17
CA TYR A 107 1.76 -13.83 -8.13
C TYR A 107 1.21 -14.99 -7.28
N LEU A 108 -0.11 -15.25 -7.30
CA LEU A 108 -0.70 -16.47 -6.74
C LEU A 108 -0.25 -17.74 -7.47
N LYS A 109 0.43 -17.64 -8.62
CA LYS A 109 1.03 -18.75 -9.36
C LYS A 109 2.56 -18.72 -9.35
N ASN A 110 3.16 -17.87 -8.51
CA ASN A 110 4.61 -17.73 -8.43
C ASN A 110 5.30 -19.05 -8.02
N SER A 111 6.53 -19.26 -8.48
CA SER A 111 7.32 -20.46 -8.20
C SER A 111 7.57 -20.67 -6.69
N HIS A 112 7.69 -19.58 -5.94
CA HIS A 112 7.98 -19.56 -4.51
C HIS A 112 6.70 -19.53 -3.66
N ALA A 113 6.59 -20.48 -2.72
CA ALA A 113 5.39 -20.65 -1.90
C ALA A 113 5.11 -19.48 -0.95
N ASN A 114 6.16 -18.86 -0.39
CA ASN A 114 6.06 -17.66 0.45
C ASN A 114 5.50 -16.46 -0.33
N VAL A 115 5.93 -16.26 -1.58
CA VAL A 115 5.40 -15.21 -2.46
C VAL A 115 3.93 -15.44 -2.76
N ARG A 116 3.53 -16.69 -3.05
CA ARG A 116 2.10 -17.02 -3.26
C ARG A 116 1.26 -16.75 -2.01
N ALA A 117 1.76 -17.14 -0.84
CA ALA A 117 1.08 -16.92 0.44
C ALA A 117 0.91 -15.42 0.73
N LYS A 118 1.96 -14.63 0.52
CA LYS A 118 1.92 -13.19 0.73
C LYS A 118 1.00 -12.48 -0.28
N ALA A 119 1.02 -12.89 -1.55
CA ALA A 119 0.09 -12.37 -2.54
C ALA A 119 -1.37 -12.67 -2.17
N ALA A 120 -1.65 -13.87 -1.62
CA ALA A 120 -2.99 -14.22 -1.13
C ALA A 120 -3.42 -13.37 0.08
N GLU A 121 -2.48 -12.98 0.95
CA GLU A 121 -2.72 -12.06 2.06
C GLU A 121 -3.15 -10.66 1.56
N VAL A 122 -2.42 -10.10 0.58
CA VAL A 122 -2.79 -8.83 -0.07
C VAL A 122 -4.16 -8.92 -0.72
N VAL A 123 -4.43 -10.01 -1.45
CA VAL A 123 -5.75 -10.23 -2.05
C VAL A 123 -6.84 -10.31 -0.98
N SER A 124 -6.59 -10.96 0.15
CA SER A 124 -7.53 -11.04 1.27
C SER A 124 -7.85 -9.65 1.83
N THR A 125 -6.84 -8.79 2.00
CA THR A 125 -7.05 -7.44 2.53
C THR A 125 -7.80 -6.55 1.56
N ILE A 126 -7.48 -6.56 0.26
CA ILE A 126 -8.18 -5.68 -0.68
C ILE A 126 -9.68 -6.01 -0.81
N VAL A 127 -10.08 -7.26 -0.60
CA VAL A 127 -11.50 -7.69 -0.68
C VAL A 127 -12.24 -7.60 0.65
N GLN A 128 -11.52 -7.49 1.77
CA GLN A 128 -12.12 -7.46 3.10
C GLN A 128 -13.01 -6.23 3.25
N ASN A 129 -14.31 -6.44 3.49
CA ASN A 129 -15.31 -5.39 3.60
C ASN A 129 -15.35 -4.41 2.39
N ASN A 130 -14.90 -4.85 1.22
CA ASN A 130 -14.82 -4.02 0.01
C ASN A 130 -15.53 -4.70 -1.18
N PRO A 131 -16.85 -4.45 -1.37
CA PRO A 131 -17.63 -5.07 -2.45
C PRO A 131 -17.11 -4.79 -3.86
N ARG A 132 -16.51 -3.60 -4.07
CA ARG A 132 -15.92 -3.25 -5.36
C ARG A 132 -14.73 -4.15 -5.69
N SER A 133 -13.78 -4.27 -4.77
CA SER A 133 -12.65 -5.18 -4.95
C SER A 133 -13.06 -6.64 -5.07
N GLN A 134 -14.07 -7.09 -4.31
CA GLN A 134 -14.64 -8.43 -4.45
C GLN A 134 -15.10 -8.70 -5.88
N GLN A 135 -15.88 -7.78 -6.47
CA GLN A 135 -16.34 -7.90 -7.84
C GLN A 135 -15.15 -7.92 -8.83
N LEU A 136 -14.20 -7.00 -8.68
CA LEU A 136 -13.04 -6.90 -9.57
C LEU A 136 -12.15 -8.15 -9.54
N VAL A 137 -11.95 -8.75 -8.36
CA VAL A 137 -11.21 -10.01 -8.22
C VAL A 137 -11.94 -11.15 -8.92
N MET A 138 -13.27 -11.21 -8.81
CA MET A 138 -14.07 -12.24 -9.48
C MET A 138 -14.06 -12.07 -11.01
N GLU A 139 -14.17 -10.84 -11.51
CA GLU A 139 -14.08 -10.52 -12.94
C GLU A 139 -12.71 -10.85 -13.54
N ALA A 140 -11.64 -10.72 -12.75
CA ALA A 140 -10.28 -11.09 -13.13
C ALA A 140 -9.98 -12.60 -12.97
N ASN A 141 -11.00 -13.42 -12.68
CA ASN A 141 -10.87 -14.86 -12.41
C ASN A 141 -9.89 -15.17 -11.26
N GLY A 142 -9.86 -14.31 -10.24
CA GLY A 142 -8.93 -14.43 -9.10
C GLY A 142 -9.25 -15.56 -8.14
N LEU A 143 -10.47 -16.13 -8.18
CA LEU A 143 -10.86 -17.25 -7.32
C LEU A 143 -10.13 -18.54 -7.69
N GLU A 144 -9.95 -18.82 -8.99
CA GLU A 144 -9.26 -20.03 -9.46
C GLU A 144 -7.83 -20.16 -8.91
N PRO A 145 -6.92 -19.16 -9.03
CA PRO A 145 -5.58 -19.27 -8.48
C PRO A 145 -5.56 -19.35 -6.94
N LEU A 146 -6.51 -18.71 -6.24
CA LEU A 146 -6.63 -18.86 -4.79
C LEU A 146 -6.93 -20.31 -4.42
N LEU A 147 -7.93 -20.93 -5.07
CA LEU A 147 -8.29 -22.33 -4.83
C LEU A 147 -7.13 -23.28 -5.14
N SER A 148 -6.35 -23.01 -6.19
CA SER A 148 -5.19 -23.84 -6.55
C SER A 148 -4.07 -23.89 -5.49
N ASN A 149 -4.05 -22.91 -4.57
CA ASN A 149 -3.08 -22.88 -3.47
C ASN A 149 -3.53 -23.68 -2.23
N PHE A 150 -4.78 -24.15 -2.17
CA PHE A 150 -5.24 -25.03 -1.11
C PHE A 150 -4.95 -26.49 -1.46
N PRO A 151 -4.28 -27.26 -0.58
CA PRO A 151 -4.08 -28.68 -0.81
C PRO A 151 -5.43 -29.42 -0.80
N PRO A 152 -5.58 -30.52 -1.56
CA PRO A 152 -6.83 -31.28 -1.64
C PRO A 152 -7.32 -31.89 -0.32
N THR A 153 -6.51 -31.90 0.74
CA THR A 153 -6.75 -32.66 1.98
C THR A 153 -7.73 -31.99 2.96
N LEU A 154 -8.42 -30.91 2.57
CA LEU A 154 -9.35 -30.18 3.43
C LEU A 154 -10.77 -29.98 2.84
N MET A 155 -11.13 -30.72 1.78
CA MET A 155 -12.51 -30.91 1.32
C MET A 155 -12.93 -32.36 1.50
#